data_AF-A0A957M650-F1
#
_entry.id   AF-A0A957M650-F1
#
_cell.length_a   1.000
_cell.length_b   1.000
_cell.length_c   1.000
_cell.angle_alpha   90.00
_cell.angle_beta   90.00
_cell.angle_gamma   90.00
#
_symmetry.space_group_name_H-M   'P 1'
#
loop_
_entity.id
_entity.type
_entity.pdbx_description
1 polymer ?
#
loop_
_entity_poly.entity_id
_entity_poly.type
_entity_poly.pdbx_seq_one_letter_code
_entity_poly.pdbx_strand_id
1 'polypeptide(L)'
;GIAEFNALCRDSTMEYIGEWEELTERMAFWVDLKTAYVTFRNEYIESLWWILKQFWEKDLLFQGYKIVPYCPRCGTPLSSHELSLGYKEGTIDPSVYVKFRVKDGEGRGARGEEEYLLAWTTTPWTLPGNVALAVGADVDYVRVRDVSGDVLTLAAELAERVLRPGYEVLDRMKGSDLVGIHYEPLYAFYPVEQDYGYVVTGD
;
A
#
# COMPACT_ATOMS: atom_id res chain seq x y z
N GLY A 1 26.79 6.12 -19.62
CA GLY A 1 26.94 6.69 -18.24
C GLY A 1 25.95 7.83 -17.99
N ILE A 2 25.88 8.43 -16.80
CA ILE A 2 24.86 9.48 -16.49
C ILE A 2 24.91 10.65 -17.49
N ALA A 3 26.10 11.17 -17.80
CA ALA A 3 26.24 12.30 -18.72
C ALA A 3 25.74 11.98 -20.13
N GLU A 4 26.06 10.78 -20.63
CA GLU A 4 25.62 10.28 -21.94
C GLU A 4 24.11 10.05 -21.99
N PHE A 5 23.53 9.49 -20.92
CA PHE A 5 22.08 9.33 -20.80
C PHE A 5 21.37 10.68 -20.85
N ASN A 6 21.85 11.67 -20.08
CA ASN A 6 21.28 13.02 -20.07
C ASN A 6 21.40 13.72 -21.43
N ALA A 7 22.51 13.49 -22.16
CA ALA A 7 22.68 14.02 -23.51
C ALA A 7 21.63 13.43 -24.47
N LEU A 8 21.44 12.11 -24.46
CA LEU A 8 20.42 11.43 -25.26
C LEU A 8 18.99 11.91 -24.93
N CYS A 9 18.67 12.14 -23.65
CA CYS A 9 17.38 12.71 -23.27
C CYS A 9 17.16 14.12 -23.83
N ARG A 10 18.22 14.94 -23.85
CA ARG A 10 18.17 16.29 -24.43
C ARG A 10 17.96 16.22 -25.94
N ASP A 11 18.69 15.36 -26.62
CA ASP A 11 18.58 15.20 -28.07
C ASP A 11 17.18 14.71 -28.47
N SER A 12 16.65 13.70 -27.76
CA SER A 12 15.28 13.18 -27.98
C SER A 12 14.19 14.24 -27.78
N THR A 13 14.40 15.19 -26.86
CA THR A 13 13.44 16.29 -26.65
C THR A 13 13.42 17.25 -27.85
N MET A 14 14.55 17.43 -28.53
CA MET A 14 14.66 18.32 -29.69
C MET A 14 14.15 17.68 -30.99
N GLU A 15 14.09 16.36 -31.06
CA GLU A 15 13.78 15.58 -32.27
C GLU A 15 12.48 16.04 -32.95
N TYR A 16 11.42 16.26 -32.17
CA TYR A 16 10.09 16.56 -32.70
C TYR A 16 9.72 18.04 -32.72
N ILE A 17 10.59 18.95 -32.26
CA ILE A 17 10.23 20.38 -32.15
C ILE A 17 9.87 20.95 -33.51
N GLY A 18 10.63 20.65 -34.56
CA GLY A 18 10.35 21.16 -35.91
C GLY A 18 9.01 20.68 -36.48
N GLU A 19 8.64 19.41 -36.23
CA GLU A 19 7.34 18.88 -36.65
C GLU A 19 6.18 19.57 -35.91
N TRP A 20 6.37 19.88 -34.62
CA TRP A 20 5.39 20.63 -33.83
C TRP A 20 5.26 22.09 -34.28
N GLU A 21 6.36 22.76 -34.67
CA GLU A 21 6.32 24.12 -35.21
C GLU A 21 5.52 24.17 -36.51
N GLU A 22 5.81 23.27 -37.47
CA GLU A 22 5.07 23.20 -38.74
C GLU A 22 3.59 22.93 -38.49
N LEU A 23 3.25 21.98 -37.61
CA LEU A 23 1.87 21.66 -37.26
C LEU A 23 1.15 22.88 -36.65
N THR A 24 1.83 23.62 -35.77
CA THR A 24 1.29 24.80 -35.07
C THR A 24 0.98 25.93 -36.05
N GLU A 25 1.88 26.19 -37.00
CA GLU A 25 1.64 27.17 -38.07
C GLU A 25 0.48 26.74 -38.98
N ARG A 26 0.43 25.46 -39.36
CA ARG A 26 -0.63 24.92 -40.22
C ARG A 26 -2.02 24.96 -39.60
N MET A 27 -2.13 24.85 -38.28
CA MET A 27 -3.41 25.02 -37.57
C MET A 27 -3.78 26.49 -37.31
N ALA A 28 -2.95 27.44 -37.78
CA ALA A 28 -3.10 28.88 -37.54
C ALA A 28 -3.17 29.25 -36.03
N PHE A 29 -2.45 28.51 -35.18
CA PHE A 29 -2.37 28.81 -33.76
C PHE A 29 -1.29 29.86 -33.50
N TRP A 30 -1.72 31.11 -33.27
CA TRP A 30 -0.82 32.26 -33.14
C TRP A 30 -0.16 32.31 -31.75
N VAL A 31 1.09 31.87 -31.68
CA VAL A 31 1.95 31.86 -30.48
C VAL A 31 3.40 32.15 -30.87
N ASP A 32 4.21 32.67 -29.94
CA ASP A 32 5.64 32.88 -30.16
C ASP A 32 6.44 31.59 -29.92
N LEU A 33 6.84 30.95 -31.03
CA LEU A 33 7.69 29.76 -31.02
C LEU A 33 9.19 30.11 -30.94
N LYS A 34 9.59 31.31 -31.37
CA LYS A 34 11.00 31.72 -31.46
C LYS A 34 11.61 31.95 -30.09
N THR A 35 10.82 32.45 -29.14
CA THR A 35 11.24 32.67 -27.76
C THR A 35 10.52 31.77 -26.77
N ALA A 36 10.09 30.58 -27.21
CA ALA A 36 9.47 29.61 -26.32
C ALA A 36 10.41 29.26 -25.15
N TYR A 37 9.84 29.18 -23.94
CA TYR A 37 10.59 28.78 -22.76
C TYR A 37 10.89 27.27 -22.81
N VAL A 38 12.04 26.87 -22.27
CA VAL A 38 12.50 25.48 -22.27
C VAL A 38 13.01 25.14 -20.88
N THR A 39 12.46 24.09 -20.29
CA THR A 39 12.66 23.76 -18.87
C THR A 39 14.08 23.32 -18.52
N PHE A 40 14.84 22.80 -19.48
CA PHE A 40 16.24 22.41 -19.29
C PHE A 40 17.26 23.54 -19.55
N ARG A 41 16.82 24.77 -19.85
CA ARG A 41 17.70 25.95 -19.92
C ARG A 41 18.07 26.42 -18.52
N ASN A 42 19.29 26.93 -18.36
CA ASN A 42 19.83 27.29 -17.05
C ASN A 42 19.03 28.40 -16.37
N GLU A 43 18.51 29.37 -17.12
CA GLU A 43 17.73 30.49 -16.58
C GLU A 43 16.40 29.98 -15.96
N TYR A 44 15.80 28.95 -16.55
CA TYR A 44 14.60 28.31 -16.01
C TYR A 44 14.92 27.50 -14.74
N ILE A 45 16.02 26.73 -14.77
CA ILE A 45 16.47 25.93 -13.62
C ILE A 45 16.82 26.84 -12.43
N GLU A 46 17.51 27.96 -12.67
CA GLU A 46 17.86 28.94 -11.63
C GLU A 46 16.61 29.53 -10.97
N SER A 47 15.57 29.80 -11.75
CA SER A 47 14.28 30.25 -11.24
C SER A 47 13.63 29.20 -10.32
N LEU A 48 13.71 27.91 -10.68
CA LEU A 48 13.22 26.82 -9.83
C LEU A 48 14.04 26.69 -8.53
N TRP A 49 15.37 26.84 -8.60
CA TRP A 49 16.23 26.85 -7.41
C TRP A 49 15.87 27.98 -6.46
N TRP A 50 15.60 29.18 -7.00
CA TRP A 50 15.12 30.29 -6.19
C TRP A 50 13.79 29.96 -5.51
N ILE A 51 12.80 29.38 -6.23
CA ILE A 51 11.51 28.96 -5.65
C ILE A 51 11.71 27.92 -4.53
N LEU A 52 12.54 26.89 -4.76
CA LEU A 52 12.83 25.87 -3.75
C LEU A 52 13.49 26.47 -2.51
N LYS A 53 14.41 27.44 -2.68
CA LYS A 53 15.01 28.19 -1.57
C LYS A 53 13.95 28.96 -0.79
N GLN A 54 12.98 29.57 -1.46
CA GLN A 54 11.87 30.27 -0.79
C GLN A 54 10.97 29.32 0.02
N PHE A 55 10.73 28.09 -0.45
CA PHE A 55 9.99 27.08 0.33
C PHE A 55 10.78 26.58 1.52
N TRP A 56 12.09 26.38 1.34
CA TRP A 56 13.00 26.02 2.42
C TRP A 56 13.04 27.09 3.51
N GLU A 57 13.20 28.37 3.16
CA GLU A 57 13.23 29.51 4.09
C GLU A 57 11.91 29.70 4.87
N LYS A 58 10.81 29.08 4.41
CA LYS A 58 9.48 29.14 5.02
C LYS A 58 9.07 27.83 5.70
N ASP A 59 10.00 26.90 5.88
CA ASP A 59 9.75 25.57 6.47
C ASP A 59 8.67 24.74 5.73
N LEU A 60 8.51 24.96 4.42
CA LEU A 60 7.56 24.24 3.57
C LEU A 60 8.19 23.04 2.85
N LEU A 61 9.52 22.92 2.88
CA LEU A 61 10.28 21.82 2.27
C LEU A 61 11.00 21.02 3.37
N PHE A 62 10.65 19.75 3.53
CA PHE A 62 11.21 18.88 4.57
C PHE A 62 11.53 17.48 4.05
N GLN A 63 12.40 16.77 4.77
CA GLN A 63 12.73 15.38 4.54
C GLN A 63 12.08 14.50 5.62
N GLY A 64 11.50 13.37 5.23
CA GLY A 64 10.94 12.40 6.17
C GLY A 64 10.90 10.98 5.60
N TYR A 65 10.85 10.00 6.48
CA TYR A 65 10.68 8.58 6.14
C TYR A 65 9.21 8.21 6.25
N LYS A 66 8.58 7.88 5.12
CA LYS A 66 7.13 7.63 5.02
C LYS A 66 6.84 6.53 4.01
N ILE A 67 5.68 5.89 4.16
CA ILE A 67 5.13 4.97 3.16
C ILE A 67 4.53 5.84 2.04
N VAL A 68 5.00 5.62 0.81
CA VAL A 68 4.59 6.38 -0.39
C VAL A 68 4.41 5.42 -1.56
N PRO A 69 3.56 5.75 -2.56
CA PRO A 69 3.49 5.01 -3.80
C PRO A 69 4.89 4.94 -4.45
N TYR A 70 5.29 3.74 -4.87
CA TYR A 70 6.63 3.50 -5.40
C TYR A 70 6.57 2.70 -6.70
N CYS A 71 7.30 3.14 -7.72
CA CYS A 71 7.42 2.41 -8.96
C CYS A 71 8.68 1.53 -8.95
N PRO A 72 8.56 0.18 -8.88
CA PRO A 72 9.72 -0.71 -8.85
C PRO A 72 10.51 -0.69 -10.17
N ARG A 73 9.87 -0.36 -11.30
CA ARG A 73 10.54 -0.23 -12.60
C ARG A 73 11.41 1.02 -12.67
N CYS A 74 10.89 2.16 -12.22
CA CYS A 74 11.58 3.44 -12.31
C CYS A 74 12.52 3.68 -11.11
N GLY A 75 12.32 2.96 -10.00
CA GLY A 75 13.15 3.10 -8.81
C GLY A 75 12.91 4.40 -8.05
N THR A 76 11.69 4.97 -8.11
CA THR A 76 11.37 6.26 -7.52
C THR A 76 9.96 6.29 -6.88
N PRO A 77 9.77 7.06 -5.80
CA PRO A 77 8.46 7.45 -5.31
C PRO A 77 7.65 8.23 -6.35
N LEU A 78 6.33 8.19 -6.21
CA LEU A 78 5.38 8.93 -7.03
C LEU A 78 4.49 9.83 -6.17
N SER A 79 4.03 10.94 -6.76
CA SER A 79 3.02 11.82 -6.18
C SER A 79 1.61 11.24 -6.32
N SER A 80 0.67 11.76 -5.54
CA SER A 80 -0.75 11.38 -5.63
C SER A 80 -1.35 11.66 -7.00
N HIS A 81 -0.96 12.76 -7.66
CA HIS A 81 -1.45 13.13 -8.98
C HIS A 81 -0.98 12.15 -10.05
N GLU A 82 0.29 11.72 -10.01
CA GLU A 82 0.81 10.71 -10.94
C GLU A 82 0.12 9.36 -10.76
N LEU A 83 -0.15 8.95 -9.52
CA LEU A 83 -0.86 7.70 -9.23
C LEU A 83 -2.29 7.72 -9.80
N SER A 84 -2.99 8.85 -9.66
CA SER A 84 -4.39 8.99 -10.07
C SER A 84 -4.63 8.84 -11.59
N LEU A 85 -3.61 9.15 -12.40
CA LEU A 85 -3.69 9.06 -13.86
C LEU A 85 -3.53 7.62 -14.39
N GLY A 86 -3.00 6.72 -13.57
CA GLY A 86 -2.52 5.40 -14.01
C GLY A 86 -3.37 4.21 -13.58
N TYR A 87 -4.57 4.43 -13.02
CA TYR A 87 -5.40 3.33 -12.53
C TYR A 87 -5.81 2.38 -13.67
N LYS A 88 -5.61 1.09 -13.45
CA LYS A 88 -5.98 0.03 -14.39
C LYS A 88 -6.95 -0.93 -13.73
N GLU A 89 -8.16 -0.93 -14.24
CA GLU A 89 -9.16 -1.92 -13.89
C GLU A 89 -8.79 -3.29 -14.46
N GLY A 90 -9.27 -4.36 -13.80
CA GLY A 90 -9.04 -5.73 -14.25
C GLY A 90 -7.64 -6.28 -13.99
N THR A 91 -6.85 -5.64 -13.12
CA THR A 91 -5.63 -6.26 -12.59
C THR A 91 -6.04 -7.52 -11.81
N ILE A 92 -5.48 -8.66 -12.18
CA ILE A 92 -5.81 -9.95 -11.55
C ILE A 92 -4.95 -10.08 -10.29
N ASP A 93 -5.59 -9.84 -9.14
CA ASP A 93 -4.98 -10.07 -7.84
C ASP A 93 -5.48 -11.39 -7.23
N PRO A 94 -4.62 -12.11 -6.48
CA PRO A 94 -5.08 -13.23 -5.68
C PRO A 94 -6.03 -12.72 -4.59
N SER A 95 -6.94 -13.57 -4.12
CA SER A 95 -7.81 -13.29 -2.98
C SER A 95 -7.75 -14.48 -2.05
N VAL A 96 -7.03 -14.33 -0.94
CA VAL A 96 -6.74 -15.44 -0.03
C VAL A 96 -7.20 -15.13 1.39
N TYR A 97 -7.66 -16.17 2.08
CA TYR A 97 -7.91 -16.15 3.51
C TYR A 97 -6.76 -16.90 4.20
N VAL A 98 -6.20 -16.28 5.23
CA VAL A 98 -5.04 -16.79 5.95
C VAL A 98 -5.42 -16.99 7.41
N LYS A 99 -5.05 -18.16 7.95
CA LYS A 99 -5.27 -18.53 9.34
C LYS A 99 -4.06 -18.12 10.17
N PHE A 100 -4.29 -17.36 11.23
CA PHE A 100 -3.28 -16.97 12.21
C PHE A 100 -3.56 -17.73 13.50
N ARG A 101 -2.72 -18.70 13.82
CA ARG A 101 -2.89 -19.56 15.00
C ARG A 101 -2.73 -18.72 16.27
N VAL A 102 -3.73 -18.71 17.12
CA VAL A 102 -3.65 -18.05 18.43
C VAL A 102 -2.67 -18.81 19.32
N LYS A 103 -1.85 -18.09 20.10
CA LYS A 103 -0.90 -18.74 21.01
C LYS A 103 -1.64 -19.48 22.13
N ASP A 104 -1.06 -20.59 22.56
CA ASP A 104 -1.65 -21.42 23.62
C ASP A 104 -1.92 -20.61 24.90
N GLY A 105 -3.18 -20.58 25.32
CA GLY A 105 -3.61 -19.89 26.55
C GLY A 105 -4.01 -18.42 26.38
N GLU A 106 -3.80 -17.82 25.20
CA GLU A 106 -4.25 -16.45 24.86
C GLU A 106 -5.66 -16.45 24.24
N GLY A 107 -6.07 -17.59 23.67
CA GLY A 107 -7.37 -17.76 23.04
C GLY A 107 -8.52 -17.90 24.03
N ARG A 108 -9.73 -17.95 23.47
CA ARG A 108 -10.99 -18.16 24.23
C ARG A 108 -11.43 -19.61 24.26
N GLY A 109 -10.74 -20.46 23.50
CA GLY A 109 -10.94 -21.91 23.50
C GLY A 109 -10.48 -22.61 24.78
N ALA A 110 -10.82 -23.90 24.86
CA ALA A 110 -10.28 -24.76 25.90
C ALA A 110 -8.76 -24.94 25.70
N ARG A 111 -8.00 -25.17 26.79
CA ARG A 111 -6.56 -25.47 26.68
C ARG A 111 -6.34 -26.67 25.76
N GLY A 112 -5.51 -26.48 24.72
CA GLY A 112 -5.19 -27.50 23.72
C GLY A 112 -6.11 -27.52 22.50
N GLU A 113 -7.08 -26.60 22.38
CA GLU A 113 -7.84 -26.37 21.15
C GLU A 113 -7.05 -25.44 20.22
N GLU A 114 -6.91 -25.82 18.94
CA GLU A 114 -6.30 -24.96 17.94
C GLU A 114 -7.31 -23.90 17.48
N GLU A 115 -7.08 -22.66 17.90
CA GLU A 115 -7.88 -21.49 17.54
C GLU A 115 -7.12 -20.61 16.54
N TYR A 116 -7.84 -20.08 15.54
CA TYR A 116 -7.26 -19.27 14.48
C TYR A 116 -8.04 -17.98 14.28
N LEU A 117 -7.32 -16.87 14.15
CA LEU A 117 -7.86 -15.62 13.63
C LEU A 117 -7.82 -15.69 12.10
N LEU A 118 -8.94 -15.43 11.43
CA LEU A 118 -9.03 -15.48 9.97
C LEU A 118 -8.95 -14.06 9.39
N ALA A 119 -7.95 -13.81 8.54
CA ALA A 119 -7.82 -12.54 7.83
C ALA A 119 -7.80 -12.74 6.31
N TRP A 120 -8.25 -11.74 5.57
CA TRP A 120 -8.27 -11.72 4.11
C TRP A 120 -7.23 -10.74 3.56
N THR A 121 -6.57 -11.10 2.46
CA THR A 121 -5.66 -10.20 1.76
C THR A 121 -5.65 -10.45 0.25
N THR A 122 -5.44 -9.38 -0.52
CA THR A 122 -5.13 -9.45 -1.96
C THR A 122 -3.63 -9.37 -2.25
N THR A 123 -2.81 -9.11 -1.24
CA THR A 123 -1.37 -8.92 -1.38
C THR A 123 -0.59 -9.90 -0.49
N PRO A 124 -0.57 -11.22 -0.81
CA PRO A 124 0.13 -12.22 0.01
C PRO A 124 1.61 -11.92 0.25
N TRP A 125 2.25 -11.18 -0.66
CA TRP A 125 3.64 -10.77 -0.56
C TRP A 125 3.92 -9.84 0.63
N THR A 126 2.90 -9.25 1.27
CA THR A 126 3.05 -8.44 2.49
C THR A 126 3.05 -9.27 3.77
N LEU A 127 2.60 -10.53 3.74
CA LEU A 127 2.52 -11.41 4.92
C LEU A 127 3.87 -11.62 5.65
N PRO A 128 5.03 -11.70 4.95
CA PRO A 128 6.34 -11.71 5.60
C PRO A 128 6.63 -10.49 6.48
N GLY A 129 6.00 -9.34 6.21
CA GLY A 129 6.13 -8.10 6.98
C GLY A 129 4.98 -7.86 7.97
N ASN A 130 4.16 -8.88 8.24
CA ASN A 130 3.06 -8.78 9.19
C ASN A 130 3.58 -8.61 10.63
N VAL A 131 3.07 -7.60 11.34
CA VAL A 131 3.44 -7.30 12.74
C VAL A 131 2.25 -7.34 13.70
N ALA A 132 1.02 -7.19 13.20
CA ALA A 132 -0.20 -7.20 13.99
C ALA A 132 -1.42 -7.53 13.12
N LEU A 133 -2.54 -7.85 13.76
CA LEU A 133 -3.86 -7.94 13.14
C LEU A 133 -4.75 -6.83 13.70
N ALA A 134 -5.32 -6.01 12.82
CA ALA A 134 -6.24 -4.95 13.24
C ALA A 134 -7.68 -5.46 13.26
N VAL A 135 -8.43 -5.12 14.32
CA VAL A 135 -9.86 -5.39 14.46
C VAL A 135 -10.63 -4.10 14.73
N GLY A 136 -11.84 -3.98 14.19
CA GLY A 136 -12.72 -2.86 14.52
C GLY A 136 -13.28 -3.04 15.93
N ALA A 137 -13.03 -2.11 16.84
CA ALA A 137 -13.35 -2.28 18.27
C ALA A 137 -14.84 -2.58 18.52
N ASP A 138 -15.74 -1.90 17.80
CA ASP A 138 -17.19 -2.03 17.95
C ASP A 138 -17.82 -3.08 17.01
N VAL A 139 -17.02 -3.68 16.12
CA VAL A 139 -17.49 -4.69 15.17
C VAL A 139 -17.75 -6.00 15.91
N ASP A 140 -18.83 -6.70 15.53
CA ASP A 140 -19.16 -8.01 16.06
C ASP A 140 -18.33 -9.10 15.36
N TYR A 141 -17.64 -9.90 16.15
CA TYR A 141 -16.88 -11.08 15.73
C TYR A 141 -17.59 -12.34 16.23
N VAL A 142 -17.38 -13.43 15.50
CA VAL A 142 -17.92 -14.74 15.82
C VAL A 142 -16.80 -15.75 15.87
N ARG A 143 -16.80 -16.59 16.91
CA ARG A 143 -15.96 -17.77 17.03
C ARG A 143 -16.79 -18.97 16.63
N VAL A 144 -16.31 -19.72 15.65
CA VAL A 144 -17.04 -20.85 15.07
C VAL A 144 -16.16 -22.08 14.97
N ARG A 145 -16.77 -23.25 15.02
CA ARG A 145 -16.15 -24.50 14.58
C ARG A 145 -16.49 -24.72 13.12
N ASP A 146 -15.48 -24.61 12.26
CA ASP A 146 -15.64 -24.88 10.82
C ASP A 146 -15.87 -26.37 10.57
N VAL A 147 -16.39 -26.69 9.38
CA VAL A 147 -16.59 -28.08 8.92
C VAL A 147 -15.27 -28.89 8.84
N SER A 148 -14.12 -28.21 8.79
CA SER A 148 -12.80 -28.84 8.90
C SER A 148 -12.46 -29.31 10.32
N GLY A 149 -13.18 -28.82 11.34
CA GLY A 149 -12.90 -29.04 12.75
C GLY A 149 -12.12 -27.88 13.40
N ASP A 150 -11.53 -27.00 12.60
CA ASP A 150 -10.77 -25.85 13.11
C ASP A 150 -11.70 -24.82 13.76
N VAL A 151 -11.21 -24.17 14.82
CA VAL A 151 -11.91 -23.05 15.44
C VAL A 151 -11.42 -21.75 14.82
N LEU A 152 -12.34 -21.02 14.20
CA LEU A 152 -12.05 -19.79 13.46
C LEU A 152 -12.76 -18.61 14.12
N THR A 153 -12.05 -17.49 14.22
CA THR A 153 -12.60 -16.20 14.65
C THR A 153 -12.52 -15.21 13.50
N LEU A 154 -13.67 -14.63 13.12
CA LEU A 154 -13.83 -13.69 12.01
C LEU A 154 -15.01 -12.74 12.25
N ALA A 155 -15.11 -11.68 11.44
CA ALA A 155 -16.24 -10.76 11.52
C ALA A 155 -17.58 -11.48 11.28
N ALA A 156 -18.55 -11.29 12.17
CA ALA A 156 -19.79 -12.04 12.19
C ALA A 156 -20.61 -11.89 10.90
N GLU A 157 -20.66 -10.68 10.34
CA GLU A 157 -21.38 -10.39 9.09
C GLU A 157 -20.80 -11.13 7.87
N LEU A 158 -19.53 -11.55 7.92
CA LEU A 158 -18.87 -12.23 6.81
C LEU A 158 -18.92 -13.76 6.93
N ALA A 159 -19.35 -14.31 8.06
CA ALA A 159 -19.28 -15.74 8.34
C ALA A 159 -20.01 -16.59 7.27
N GLU A 160 -21.24 -16.22 6.92
CA GLU A 160 -22.02 -16.95 5.90
C GLU A 160 -21.42 -16.88 4.50
N ARG A 161 -20.71 -15.79 4.17
CA ARG A 161 -20.09 -15.58 2.86
C ARG A 161 -18.74 -16.28 2.72
N VAL A 162 -17.99 -16.34 3.82
CA VAL A 162 -16.60 -16.83 3.83
C VAL A 162 -16.56 -18.33 4.12
N LEU A 163 -17.42 -18.82 5.01
CA LEU A 163 -17.38 -20.20 5.48
C LEU A 163 -18.31 -21.10 4.67
N ARG A 164 -17.99 -22.40 4.66
CA ARG A 164 -18.87 -23.40 4.08
C ARG A 164 -20.07 -23.64 5.00
N PRO A 165 -21.27 -23.90 4.45
CA PRO A 165 -22.43 -24.26 5.27
C PRO A 165 -22.13 -25.44 6.20
N GLY A 166 -22.63 -25.38 7.45
CA GLY A 166 -22.46 -26.43 8.44
C GLY A 166 -21.47 -26.14 9.57
N TYR A 167 -20.98 -24.91 9.69
CA TYR A 167 -20.20 -24.48 10.87
C TYR A 167 -21.11 -24.32 12.09
N GLU A 168 -20.53 -24.52 13.28
CA GLU A 168 -21.20 -24.33 14.56
C GLU A 168 -20.72 -23.02 15.20
N VAL A 169 -21.65 -22.17 15.65
CA VAL A 169 -21.30 -20.93 16.37
C VAL A 169 -21.01 -21.28 17.83
N LEU A 170 -19.78 -20.98 18.27
CA LEU A 170 -19.33 -21.25 19.64
C LEU A 170 -19.50 -20.03 20.55
N ASP A 171 -19.16 -18.84 20.06
CA ASP A 171 -19.22 -17.60 20.83
C ASP A 171 -19.34 -16.37 19.90
N ARG A 172 -19.77 -15.24 20.47
CA ARG A 172 -19.79 -13.92 19.83
C ARG A 172 -19.15 -12.88 20.75
N MET A 173 -18.32 -12.01 20.20
CA MET A 173 -17.68 -10.93 20.96
C MET A 173 -17.50 -9.65 20.16
N LYS A 174 -17.14 -8.57 20.84
CA LYS A 174 -16.70 -7.34 20.17
C LYS A 174 -15.24 -7.43 19.76
N GLY A 175 -14.82 -6.64 18.78
CA GLY A 175 -13.41 -6.57 18.39
C GLY A 175 -12.52 -6.11 19.55
N SER A 176 -13.04 -5.23 20.43
CA SER A 176 -12.35 -4.81 21.65
C SER A 176 -11.95 -5.98 22.56
N ASP A 177 -12.70 -7.07 22.53
CA ASP A 177 -12.49 -8.26 23.34
C ASP A 177 -11.37 -9.18 22.80
N LEU A 178 -10.88 -8.90 21.59
CA LEU A 178 -9.80 -9.62 20.92
C LEU A 178 -8.45 -8.89 21.04
N VAL A 179 -8.45 -7.62 21.44
CA VAL A 179 -7.26 -6.78 21.52
C VAL A 179 -6.27 -7.36 22.53
N GLY A 180 -5.00 -7.43 22.14
CA GLY A 180 -3.93 -7.98 22.96
C GLY A 180 -3.73 -9.50 22.84
N ILE A 181 -4.64 -10.23 22.18
CA ILE A 181 -4.42 -11.66 21.91
C ILE A 181 -3.22 -11.83 20.98
N HIS A 182 -2.24 -12.63 21.40
CA HIS A 182 -1.11 -13.00 20.55
C HIS A 182 -1.40 -14.21 19.67
N TYR A 183 -0.85 -14.15 18.46
CA TYR A 183 -0.85 -15.25 17.50
C TYR A 183 0.59 -15.63 17.13
N GLU A 184 0.76 -16.83 16.57
CA GLU A 184 2.01 -17.31 16.01
C GLU A 184 2.28 -16.61 14.66
N PRO A 185 3.40 -15.89 14.50
CA PRO A 185 3.74 -15.26 13.24
C PRO A 185 3.83 -16.28 12.11
N LEU A 186 3.28 -15.94 10.94
CA LEU A 186 3.33 -16.80 9.74
C LEU A 186 4.77 -17.05 9.27
N TYR A 187 5.66 -16.10 9.53
CA TYR A 187 7.05 -16.13 9.10
C TYR A 187 7.96 -15.67 10.25
N ALA A 188 9.00 -16.45 10.52
CA ALA A 188 9.96 -16.19 11.61
C ALA A 188 11.42 -16.13 11.12
N PHE A 189 11.64 -15.69 9.87
CA PHE A 189 12.98 -15.71 9.25
C PHE A 189 13.90 -14.58 9.71
N TYR A 190 13.37 -13.52 10.34
CA TYR A 190 14.14 -12.40 10.85
C TYR A 190 13.89 -12.24 12.35
N PRO A 191 14.93 -12.14 13.19
CA PRO A 191 14.75 -11.91 14.62
C PRO A 191 14.20 -10.51 14.85
N VAL A 192 13.13 -10.41 15.64
CA VAL A 192 12.53 -9.14 16.05
C VAL A 192 12.66 -9.04 17.57
N GLU A 193 13.30 -7.97 18.06
CA GLU A 193 13.50 -7.76 19.50
C GLU A 193 12.25 -7.21 20.21
N GLN A 194 11.37 -6.55 19.44
CA GLN A 194 10.13 -5.95 19.93
C GLN A 194 9.00 -6.98 19.93
N ASP A 195 8.01 -6.78 20.79
CA ASP A 195 6.81 -7.61 20.79
C ASP A 195 6.00 -7.39 19.50
N TYR A 196 5.54 -8.48 18.88
CA TYR A 196 4.82 -8.49 17.61
C TYR A 196 3.96 -9.75 17.49
N GLY A 197 3.03 -9.73 16.54
CA GLY A 197 2.10 -10.83 16.33
C GLY A 197 0.95 -10.82 17.33
N TYR A 198 0.30 -9.67 17.48
CA TYR A 198 -0.86 -9.50 18.38
C TYR A 198 -1.97 -8.70 17.71
N VAL A 199 -3.16 -8.77 18.31
CA VAL A 199 -4.32 -8.03 17.83
C VAL A 199 -4.33 -6.61 18.37
N VAL A 200 -4.54 -5.64 17.49
CA VAL A 200 -4.67 -4.21 17.79
C VAL A 200 -6.03 -3.69 17.33
N THR A 201 -6.47 -2.57 17.90
CA THR A 201 -7.60 -1.84 17.35
C THR A 201 -7.20 -1.19 16.02
N GLY A 202 -8.03 -1.35 15.00
CA GLY A 202 -8.02 -0.46 13.84
C GLY A 202 -8.77 0.82 14.19
N ASP A 203 -8.17 1.95 13.86
CA ASP A 203 -8.80 3.28 13.99
C ASP A 203 -10.05 3.41 13.11
#